data_AF-A0AB34FCN2-F1
#
_entry.id   AF-A0AB34FCN2-F1
#
_cell.length_a   1.000
_cell.length_b   1.000
_cell.length_c   1.000
_cell.angle_alpha   90.00
_cell.angle_beta   90.00
_cell.angle_gamma   90.00
#
_symmetry.space_group_name_H-M   'P 1'
#
loop_
_entity.id
_entity.type
_entity.pdbx_description
1 polymer ?
#
loop_
_entity_poly.entity_id
_entity_poly.type
_entity_poly.pdbx_seq_one_letter_code
_entity_poly.pdbx_strand_id
1 'polypeptide(L)'
;MSTSYYERLLSSPGDGHERTEDISEADSATLIEEDTADGTSDGSSSSEGGGRIDDDTNLLPSLYPCYIPFDAQHLVLTTAQEILEECCFDFAKQWLPSLVHEQRWSCAAAVELNRWTQYLDERTLSNLNLDAGIERSALEVLLMEIRNLRDVAVYRVPTTARGVSQLLHYAKQFSTLLKDGERTAAINRIKEIVDDKIYLLELNKKVLESTASGKLRAIREQHAALIRQEEQIVEDMMHLDIERGQLAGRVLRNSIEKLMKDASRA
;
A
#
# COMPACT_ATOMS: atom_id res chain seq x y z
N MET A 1 32.37 10.89 -1.39
CA MET A 1 31.92 9.83 -2.31
C MET A 1 31.22 8.78 -1.48
N SER A 2 30.04 8.38 -1.94
CA SER A 2 29.05 7.55 -1.26
C SER A 2 29.50 6.10 -1.13
N THR A 3 29.38 5.52 0.05
CA THR A 3 29.19 4.08 0.25
C THR A 3 28.73 3.83 1.69
N SER A 4 27.85 2.83 1.85
CA SER A 4 27.50 2.16 3.11
C SER A 4 26.34 2.73 3.94
N TYR A 5 25.12 2.66 3.39
CA TYR A 5 23.92 2.42 4.21
C TYR A 5 23.39 0.98 4.06
N TYR A 6 23.68 0.31 2.94
CA TYR A 6 23.18 -1.04 2.65
C TYR A 6 23.98 -2.19 3.28
N GLU A 7 25.24 -2.00 3.67
CA GLU A 7 26.06 -3.09 4.23
C GLU A 7 25.84 -3.34 5.73
N ARG A 8 25.11 -2.45 6.42
CA ARG A 8 24.94 -2.57 7.88
C ARG A 8 23.72 -3.40 8.29
N LEU A 9 22.90 -3.87 7.35
CA LEU A 9 21.69 -4.67 7.62
C LEU A 9 21.90 -6.19 7.54
N LEU A 10 23.10 -6.68 7.19
CA LEU A 10 23.38 -8.12 7.04
C LEU A 10 24.32 -8.69 8.11
N SER A 11 24.37 -8.10 9.30
CA SER A 11 25.09 -8.70 10.43
C SER A 11 24.25 -8.65 11.69
N SER A 12 23.44 -9.69 11.88
CA SER A 12 22.91 -10.06 13.19
C SER A 12 23.72 -11.23 13.73
N PRO A 13 23.95 -11.27 15.05
CA PRO A 13 23.73 -12.50 15.79
C PRO A 13 22.59 -12.30 16.80
N GLY A 14 21.76 -13.32 16.92
CA GLY A 14 20.51 -13.30 17.66
C GLY A 14 20.62 -13.50 19.18
N ASP A 15 19.49 -13.22 19.81
CA ASP A 15 18.90 -13.80 21.03
C ASP A 15 17.53 -13.08 21.14
N GLY A 16 16.36 -13.71 21.29
CA GLY A 16 16.07 -14.86 22.13
C GLY A 16 15.24 -14.43 23.33
N HIS A 17 14.01 -13.89 23.15
CA HIS A 17 12.92 -14.09 24.13
C HIS A 17 11.54 -13.65 23.62
N GLU A 18 10.63 -14.62 23.61
CA GLU A 18 9.19 -14.46 23.53
C GLU A 18 8.68 -13.73 24.79
N ARG A 19 7.77 -12.78 24.60
CA ARG A 19 6.77 -12.43 25.62
C ARG A 19 5.48 -11.99 24.94
N THR A 20 4.49 -12.84 25.11
CA THR A 20 3.06 -12.62 24.89
C THR A 20 2.53 -11.63 25.91
N GLU A 21 1.86 -10.57 25.46
CA GLU A 21 0.89 -9.85 26.30
C GLU A 21 -0.35 -9.53 25.46
N ASP A 22 -1.45 -10.18 25.87
CA ASP A 22 -2.83 -9.87 25.52
C ASP A 22 -3.19 -8.45 25.97
N ILE A 23 -3.81 -7.65 25.11
CA ILE A 23 -4.66 -6.53 25.54
C ILE A 23 -5.96 -6.52 24.71
N SER A 24 -7.04 -6.57 25.47
CA SER A 24 -8.45 -6.68 25.14
C SER A 24 -9.04 -5.48 24.38
N GLU A 25 -10.11 -5.80 23.64
CA GLU A 25 -11.15 -4.90 23.13
C GLU A 25 -11.68 -3.91 24.19
N ALA A 26 -11.96 -2.67 23.77
CA ALA A 26 -13.28 -2.04 23.92
C ALA A 26 -13.35 -0.65 23.25
N ASP A 27 -14.45 -0.47 22.52
CA ASP A 27 -15.26 0.76 22.39
C ASP A 27 -14.66 2.06 21.82
N SER A 28 -15.06 2.42 20.60
CA SER A 28 -16.33 3.14 20.39
C SER A 28 -16.42 3.75 18.98
N ALA A 29 -17.56 3.50 18.33
CA ALA A 29 -18.02 4.15 17.11
C ALA A 29 -18.33 5.65 17.34
N THR A 30 -18.33 6.46 16.28
CA THR A 30 -19.52 7.23 15.83
C THR A 30 -19.27 7.81 14.43
N LEU A 31 -20.28 7.67 13.58
CA LEU A 31 -20.44 8.09 12.19
C LEU A 31 -20.59 9.60 12.04
N ILE A 32 -20.11 10.18 10.94
CA ILE A 32 -20.77 11.30 10.24
C ILE A 32 -20.62 11.06 8.72
N GLU A 33 -21.76 10.89 8.05
CA GLU A 33 -21.97 10.98 6.59
C GLU A 33 -22.35 12.42 6.19
N GLU A 34 -22.47 12.63 4.86
CA GLU A 34 -23.00 13.79 4.12
C GLU A 34 -22.02 14.94 3.83
N ASP A 35 -21.95 15.54 2.64
CA ASP A 35 -22.55 15.24 1.33
C ASP A 35 -21.84 16.12 0.26
N THR A 36 -22.02 15.74 -0.99
CA THR A 36 -21.49 16.37 -2.22
C THR A 36 -22.11 17.74 -2.55
N ALA A 37 -21.34 18.67 -3.17
CA ALA A 37 -21.77 19.44 -4.36
C ALA A 37 -20.67 20.33 -4.97
N ASP A 38 -20.74 20.39 -6.29
CA ASP A 38 -19.93 21.02 -7.34
C ASP A 38 -20.12 22.55 -7.46
N GLY A 39 -19.20 23.27 -8.11
CA GLY A 39 -19.38 24.69 -8.47
C GLY A 39 -18.11 25.52 -8.74
N THR A 40 -17.96 25.94 -9.99
CA THR A 40 -16.79 26.49 -10.69
C THR A 40 -16.53 28.01 -10.53
N SER A 41 -15.24 28.39 -10.68
CA SER A 41 -14.71 29.54 -11.48
C SER A 41 -14.36 30.93 -10.87
N ASP A 42 -13.08 31.28 -11.11
CA ASP A 42 -12.44 32.56 -11.46
C ASP A 42 -12.08 33.69 -10.47
N GLY A 43 -10.80 34.09 -10.52
CA GLY A 43 -10.36 35.49 -10.37
C GLY A 43 -9.07 35.78 -9.57
N SER A 44 -7.94 35.92 -10.27
CA SER A 44 -6.62 36.53 -9.92
C SER A 44 -6.65 37.77 -8.99
N SER A 45 -5.63 38.24 -8.26
CA SER A 45 -4.19 38.03 -8.09
C SER A 45 -3.74 38.83 -6.85
N SER A 46 -2.71 38.41 -6.12
CA SER A 46 -1.61 39.29 -5.63
C SER A 46 -0.55 38.45 -4.90
N SER A 47 0.69 38.61 -5.36
CA SER A 47 1.90 38.03 -4.82
C SER A 47 2.45 38.97 -3.75
N GLU A 48 2.62 38.50 -2.52
CA GLU A 48 3.65 38.96 -1.61
C GLU A 48 3.97 37.88 -0.57
N GLY A 49 5.26 37.76 -0.27
CA GLY A 49 5.87 36.57 0.33
C GLY A 49 5.43 36.26 1.75
N GLY A 50 5.10 34.99 1.96
CA GLY A 50 5.14 34.32 3.25
C GLY A 50 5.74 32.94 2.99
N GLY A 51 6.87 32.65 3.62
CA GLY A 51 7.56 31.38 3.48
C GLY A 51 6.57 30.24 3.68
N ARG A 52 6.49 29.35 2.69
CA ARG A 52 5.90 28.03 2.85
C ARG A 52 6.59 27.40 4.05
N ILE A 53 5.90 27.36 5.18
CA ILE A 53 6.07 26.25 6.11
C ILE A 53 5.52 25.09 5.30
N ASP A 54 6.43 24.41 4.60
CA ASP A 54 6.09 23.22 3.86
C ASP A 54 5.35 22.31 4.83
N ASP A 55 4.11 22.01 4.45
CA ASP A 55 3.21 21.09 5.11
C ASP A 55 3.85 19.69 5.05
N ASP A 56 4.81 19.48 5.95
CA ASP A 56 5.65 18.28 6.04
C ASP A 56 4.86 17.10 6.67
N THR A 57 3.53 17.19 6.66
CA THR A 57 2.62 16.17 7.16
C THR A 57 2.61 14.93 6.28
N ASN A 58 3.20 14.97 5.08
CA ASN A 58 3.11 13.89 4.09
C ASN A 58 4.43 13.16 3.76
N LEU A 59 5.36 13.08 4.70
CA LEU A 59 6.66 12.40 4.51
C LEU A 59 6.62 10.87 4.58
N LEU A 60 5.49 10.27 4.98
CA LEU A 60 5.40 8.82 5.06
C LEU A 60 5.05 8.24 3.68
N PRO A 61 5.91 7.40 3.08
CA PRO A 61 5.55 6.68 1.88
C PRO A 61 4.39 5.74 2.18
N SER A 62 3.35 5.79 1.34
CA SER A 62 2.22 4.88 1.43
C SER A 62 2.67 3.43 1.20
N LEU A 63 2.18 2.51 2.03
CA LEU A 63 2.35 1.07 1.84
C LEU A 63 1.33 0.48 0.86
N TYR A 64 0.48 1.33 0.25
CA TYR A 64 -0.53 0.96 -0.73
C TYR A 64 -0.12 1.36 -2.15
N PRO A 65 -0.55 0.60 -3.18
CA PRO A 65 -1.44 -0.57 -3.11
C PRO A 65 -0.76 -1.80 -2.51
N CYS A 66 -1.59 -2.77 -2.07
CA CYS A 66 -1.06 -4.01 -1.50
C CYS A 66 -0.65 -5.00 -2.59
N TYR A 67 0.47 -5.68 -2.38
CA TYR A 67 1.00 -6.73 -3.24
C TYR A 67 1.31 -7.96 -2.40
N ILE A 68 1.06 -9.13 -2.97
CA ILE A 68 1.53 -10.41 -2.44
C ILE A 68 3.00 -10.57 -2.90
N PRO A 69 3.89 -11.20 -2.12
CA PRO A 69 5.21 -11.59 -2.59
C PRO A 69 5.15 -12.28 -3.96
N PHE A 70 6.03 -11.89 -4.88
CA PHE A 70 5.92 -12.27 -6.29
C PHE A 70 5.97 -13.79 -6.50
N ASP A 71 6.81 -14.49 -5.75
CA ASP A 71 6.91 -15.95 -5.76
C ASP A 71 5.58 -16.62 -5.41
N ALA A 72 4.91 -16.14 -4.37
CA ALA A 72 3.59 -16.61 -3.97
C ALA A 72 2.50 -16.25 -5.00
N GLN A 73 2.53 -15.03 -5.56
CA GLN A 73 1.63 -14.65 -6.65
C GLN A 73 1.80 -15.59 -7.85
N HIS A 74 3.03 -15.81 -8.29
CA HIS A 74 3.33 -16.64 -9.45
C HIS A 74 2.83 -18.07 -9.24
N LEU A 75 3.11 -18.67 -8.07
CA LEU A 75 2.61 -19.98 -7.71
C LEU A 75 1.08 -20.06 -7.78
N VAL A 76 0.37 -19.10 -7.17
CA VAL A 76 -1.09 -19.07 -7.15
C VAL A 76 -1.67 -18.99 -8.56
N LEU A 77 -1.17 -18.08 -9.39
CA LEU A 77 -1.72 -17.84 -10.72
C LEU A 77 -1.37 -18.94 -11.71
N THR A 78 -0.17 -19.53 -11.63
CA THR A 78 0.19 -20.69 -12.45
C THR A 78 -0.62 -21.93 -12.05
N THR A 79 -0.84 -22.15 -10.74
CA THR A 79 -1.71 -23.24 -10.27
C THR A 79 -3.14 -23.06 -10.77
N ALA A 80 -3.69 -21.84 -10.69
CA ALA A 80 -5.02 -21.56 -11.21
C ALA A 80 -5.10 -21.76 -12.74
N GLN A 81 -4.08 -21.33 -13.48
CA GLN A 81 -4.00 -21.55 -14.92
C GLN A 81 -4.02 -23.05 -15.27
N GLU A 82 -3.18 -23.86 -14.62
CA GLU A 82 -3.12 -25.31 -14.85
C GLU A 82 -4.48 -25.98 -14.59
N ILE A 83 -5.14 -25.66 -13.47
CA ILE A 83 -6.48 -26.17 -13.15
C ILE A 83 -7.48 -25.80 -14.25
N LEU A 84 -7.45 -24.57 -14.76
CA LEU A 84 -8.37 -24.13 -15.81
C LEU A 84 -8.09 -24.78 -17.17
N GLU A 85 -6.83 -25.01 -17.51
CA GLU A 85 -6.46 -25.73 -18.73
C GLU A 85 -6.97 -27.18 -18.67
N GLU A 86 -6.91 -27.82 -17.50
CA GLU A 86 -7.50 -29.13 -17.29
C GLU A 86 -9.04 -29.10 -17.38
N CYS A 87 -9.71 -28.12 -16.76
CA CYS A 87 -11.16 -27.92 -16.92
C CYS A 87 -11.55 -27.86 -18.40
N CYS A 88 -10.85 -27.01 -19.18
CA CYS A 88 -11.13 -26.82 -20.60
C CYS A 88 -10.89 -28.09 -21.41
N PHE A 89 -9.82 -28.81 -21.13
CA PHE A 89 -9.47 -30.02 -21.86
C PHE A 89 -10.48 -31.15 -21.64
N ASP A 90 -10.86 -31.42 -20.38
CA ASP A 90 -11.85 -32.44 -20.06
C ASP A 90 -13.23 -32.06 -20.60
N PHE A 91 -13.61 -30.79 -20.49
CA PHE A 91 -14.81 -30.26 -21.11
C PHE A 91 -14.81 -30.48 -22.63
N ALA A 92 -13.73 -30.12 -23.32
CA ALA A 92 -13.62 -30.26 -24.76
C ALA A 92 -13.64 -31.74 -25.20
N LYS A 93 -13.06 -32.65 -24.41
CA LYS A 93 -13.16 -34.09 -24.68
C LYS A 93 -14.60 -34.60 -24.65
N GLN A 94 -15.42 -34.06 -23.76
CA GLN A 94 -16.81 -34.46 -23.60
C GLN A 94 -17.73 -33.83 -24.66
N TRP A 95 -17.54 -32.54 -24.95
CA TRP A 95 -18.51 -31.76 -25.73
C TRP A 95 -18.03 -31.38 -27.13
N LEU A 96 -16.70 -31.35 -27.36
CA LEU A 96 -16.06 -30.96 -28.62
C LEU A 96 -14.99 -32.00 -29.06
N PRO A 97 -15.29 -33.32 -29.09
CA PRO A 97 -14.28 -34.35 -29.31
C PRO A 97 -13.61 -34.26 -30.69
N SER A 98 -14.33 -33.77 -31.71
CA SER A 98 -13.77 -33.51 -33.04
C SER A 98 -12.65 -32.47 -32.99
N LEU A 99 -12.84 -31.37 -32.24
CA LEU A 99 -11.82 -30.33 -32.06
C LEU A 99 -10.54 -30.90 -31.44
N VAL A 100 -10.68 -31.68 -30.36
CA VAL A 100 -9.52 -32.29 -29.66
C VAL A 100 -8.76 -33.24 -30.61
N HIS A 101 -9.48 -34.05 -31.39
CA HIS A 101 -8.88 -34.99 -32.34
C HIS A 101 -8.19 -34.27 -33.51
N GLU A 102 -8.83 -33.28 -34.11
CA GLU A 102 -8.30 -32.50 -35.24
C GLU A 102 -7.04 -31.73 -34.85
N GLN A 103 -7.04 -31.12 -33.65
CA GLN A 103 -5.89 -30.39 -33.12
C GLN A 103 -4.80 -31.30 -32.52
N ARG A 104 -5.09 -32.60 -32.38
CA ARG A 104 -4.19 -33.63 -31.82
C ARG A 104 -3.69 -33.30 -30.41
N TRP A 105 -4.55 -32.71 -29.58
CA TRP A 105 -4.19 -32.42 -28.19
C TRP A 105 -4.21 -33.69 -27.35
N SER A 106 -3.04 -34.06 -26.82
CA SER A 106 -2.85 -35.28 -26.02
C SER A 106 -3.15 -35.08 -24.54
N CYS A 107 -3.01 -33.85 -24.03
CA CYS A 107 -3.25 -33.49 -22.63
C CYS A 107 -3.61 -32.00 -22.49
N ALA A 108 -4.05 -31.60 -21.30
CA ALA A 108 -4.40 -30.21 -20.97
C ALA A 108 -3.25 -29.23 -21.25
N ALA A 109 -2.03 -29.58 -20.84
CA ALA A 109 -0.83 -28.76 -21.05
C ALA A 109 -0.44 -28.56 -22.53
N ALA A 110 -1.08 -29.27 -23.48
CA ALA A 110 -0.85 -29.06 -24.91
C ALA A 110 -1.53 -27.79 -25.45
N VAL A 111 -2.35 -27.11 -24.64
CA VAL A 111 -3.18 -25.96 -25.05
C VAL A 111 -3.17 -24.89 -23.98
N GLU A 112 -2.58 -23.75 -24.30
CA GLU A 112 -2.63 -22.58 -23.43
C GLU A 112 -4.07 -22.07 -23.24
N LEU A 113 -4.35 -21.54 -22.04
CA LEU A 113 -5.65 -20.97 -21.68
C LEU A 113 -6.16 -19.88 -22.63
N ASN A 114 -5.27 -19.08 -23.24
CA ASN A 114 -5.65 -18.09 -24.25
C ASN A 114 -6.31 -18.69 -25.49
N ARG A 115 -5.88 -19.88 -25.93
CA ARG A 115 -6.44 -20.59 -27.07
C ARG A 115 -7.81 -21.14 -26.72
N TRP A 116 -7.97 -21.65 -25.49
CA TRP A 116 -9.28 -22.08 -25.01
C TRP A 116 -10.33 -20.97 -25.09
N THR A 117 -9.99 -19.72 -24.74
CA THR A 117 -10.93 -18.59 -24.88
C THR A 117 -11.37 -18.29 -26.32
N GLN A 118 -10.66 -18.80 -27.34
CA GLN A 118 -11.03 -18.64 -28.74
C GLN A 118 -11.97 -19.76 -29.21
N TYR A 119 -11.83 -20.97 -28.65
CA TYR A 119 -12.67 -22.12 -28.98
C TYR A 119 -13.94 -22.19 -28.13
N LEU A 120 -13.87 -21.72 -26.88
CA LEU A 120 -14.99 -21.59 -25.95
C LEU A 120 -15.56 -20.17 -26.02
N ASP A 121 -15.79 -19.71 -27.25
CA ASP A 121 -16.40 -18.42 -27.51
C ASP A 121 -17.91 -18.43 -27.19
N GLU A 122 -18.52 -17.25 -27.20
CA GLU A 122 -19.96 -17.07 -26.98
C GLU A 122 -20.78 -18.04 -27.83
N ARG A 123 -20.49 -18.14 -29.13
CA ARG A 123 -21.22 -19.01 -30.05
C ARG A 123 -21.19 -20.47 -29.60
N THR A 124 -20.02 -20.96 -29.20
CA THR A 124 -19.85 -22.35 -28.76
C THR A 124 -20.57 -22.60 -27.44
N LEU A 125 -20.48 -21.67 -26.49
CA LEU A 125 -21.14 -21.77 -25.19
C LEU A 125 -22.67 -21.70 -25.31
N SER A 126 -23.20 -20.82 -26.17
CA SER A 126 -24.63 -20.74 -26.48
C SER A 126 -25.15 -22.00 -27.14
N ASN A 127 -24.41 -22.56 -28.11
CA ASN A 127 -24.80 -23.81 -28.78
C ASN A 127 -24.89 -25.00 -27.79
N LEU A 128 -24.10 -24.97 -26.72
CA LEU A 128 -24.10 -25.98 -25.67
C LEU A 128 -25.08 -25.66 -24.51
N ASN A 129 -25.81 -24.55 -24.60
CA ASN A 129 -26.71 -24.04 -23.56
C ASN A 129 -26.02 -23.90 -22.19
N LEU A 130 -24.76 -23.47 -22.17
CA LEU A 130 -23.98 -23.29 -20.93
C LEU A 130 -24.04 -21.88 -20.39
N ASP A 131 -24.25 -20.90 -21.26
CA ASP A 131 -24.44 -19.49 -20.94
C ASP A 131 -25.88 -19.15 -20.51
N ALA A 132 -26.76 -20.15 -20.36
CA ALA A 132 -28.16 -19.95 -20.01
C ALA A 132 -28.29 -19.18 -18.68
N GLY A 133 -28.67 -17.91 -18.78
CA GLY A 133 -28.83 -16.99 -17.64
C GLY A 133 -27.63 -16.06 -17.38
N ILE A 134 -26.61 -16.07 -18.23
CA ILE A 134 -25.48 -15.12 -18.18
C ILE A 134 -25.69 -14.04 -19.25
N GLU A 135 -25.54 -12.78 -18.86
CA GLU A 135 -25.57 -11.68 -19.82
C GLU A 135 -24.35 -11.76 -20.75
N ARG A 136 -24.54 -11.51 -22.05
CA ARG A 136 -23.46 -11.55 -23.05
C ARG A 136 -22.24 -10.71 -22.66
N SER A 137 -22.48 -9.49 -22.17
CA SER A 137 -21.43 -8.58 -21.71
C SER A 137 -20.60 -9.18 -20.56
N ALA A 138 -21.26 -9.87 -19.63
CA ALA A 138 -20.59 -10.54 -18.52
C ALA A 138 -19.74 -11.74 -18.99
N LEU A 139 -20.21 -12.47 -20.01
CA LEU A 139 -19.42 -13.57 -20.61
C LEU A 139 -18.18 -13.04 -21.34
N GLU A 140 -18.29 -11.94 -22.08
CA GLU A 140 -17.15 -11.30 -22.74
C GLU A 140 -16.08 -10.86 -21.73
N VAL A 141 -16.51 -10.22 -20.63
CA VAL A 141 -15.62 -9.83 -19.52
C VAL A 141 -14.97 -11.06 -18.90
N LEU A 142 -15.73 -12.14 -18.66
CA LEU A 142 -15.18 -13.38 -18.10
C LEU A 142 -14.07 -13.95 -19.00
N LEU A 143 -14.33 -14.11 -20.30
CA LEU A 143 -13.34 -14.66 -21.24
C LEU A 143 -12.10 -13.76 -21.37
N MET A 144 -12.30 -12.44 -21.33
CA MET A 144 -11.20 -11.47 -21.31
C MET A 144 -10.33 -11.64 -20.06
N GLU A 145 -10.93 -11.79 -18.88
CA GLU A 145 -10.21 -11.92 -17.61
C GLU A 145 -9.53 -13.29 -17.46
N ILE A 146 -10.07 -14.35 -18.05
CA ILE A 146 -9.39 -15.64 -18.15
C ILE A 146 -8.13 -15.54 -19.02
N ARG A 147 -8.18 -14.77 -20.11
CA ARG A 147 -6.98 -14.46 -20.89
C ARG A 147 -5.99 -13.62 -20.10
N ASN A 148 -6.48 -12.63 -19.36
CA ASN A 148 -5.66 -11.79 -18.49
C ASN A 148 -4.94 -12.61 -17.40
N LEU A 149 -5.63 -13.58 -16.79
CA LEU A 149 -5.03 -14.50 -15.81
C LEU A 149 -3.80 -15.22 -16.41
N ARG A 150 -3.95 -15.79 -17.61
CA ARG A 150 -2.85 -16.42 -18.36
C ARG A 150 -1.73 -15.43 -18.64
N ASP A 151 -2.06 -14.24 -19.13
CA ASP A 151 -1.09 -13.20 -19.45
C ASP A 151 -0.26 -12.81 -18.22
N VAL A 152 -0.91 -12.59 -17.08
CA VAL A 152 -0.23 -12.27 -15.81
C VAL A 152 0.67 -13.42 -15.35
N ALA A 153 0.21 -14.67 -15.43
CA ALA A 153 0.97 -15.84 -15.03
C ALA A 153 2.21 -16.08 -15.93
N VAL A 154 2.03 -16.02 -17.25
CA VAL A 154 3.07 -16.31 -18.24
C VAL A 154 4.06 -15.17 -18.39
N TYR A 155 3.58 -13.93 -18.51
CA TYR A 155 4.44 -12.75 -18.63
C TYR A 155 4.94 -12.24 -17.28
N ARG A 156 4.59 -12.91 -16.17
CA ARG A 156 5.12 -12.65 -14.83
C ARG A 156 4.88 -11.21 -14.38
N VAL A 157 3.68 -10.70 -14.65
CA VAL A 157 3.32 -9.30 -14.38
C VAL A 157 2.98 -9.14 -12.89
N PRO A 158 3.70 -8.31 -12.11
CA PRO A 158 3.32 -8.02 -10.73
C PRO A 158 1.92 -7.43 -10.68
N THR A 159 1.04 -8.02 -9.86
CA THR A 159 -0.38 -7.67 -9.78
C THR A 159 -0.73 -7.36 -8.33
N THR A 160 -1.62 -6.40 -8.11
CA THR A 160 -2.04 -6.07 -6.75
C THR A 160 -2.69 -7.29 -6.09
N ALA A 161 -2.58 -7.37 -4.77
CA ALA A 161 -3.23 -8.38 -3.95
C ALA A 161 -4.71 -8.59 -4.35
N ARG A 162 -5.47 -7.49 -4.42
CA ARG A 162 -6.87 -7.50 -4.83
C ARG A 162 -7.05 -7.96 -6.28
N GLY A 163 -6.14 -7.57 -7.19
CA GLY A 163 -6.14 -8.05 -8.57
C GLY A 163 -5.97 -9.57 -8.67
N VAL A 164 -5.08 -10.16 -7.87
CA VAL A 164 -4.92 -11.63 -7.82
C VAL A 164 -6.20 -12.32 -7.34
N SER A 165 -6.84 -11.80 -6.28
CA SER A 165 -8.13 -12.32 -5.80
C SER A 165 -9.23 -12.20 -6.86
N GLN A 166 -9.24 -11.11 -7.63
CA GLN A 166 -10.20 -10.89 -8.71
C GLN A 166 -9.99 -11.89 -9.86
N LEU A 167 -8.75 -12.17 -10.26
CA LEU A 167 -8.45 -13.19 -11.26
C LEU A 167 -8.92 -14.58 -10.81
N LEU A 168 -8.74 -14.93 -9.53
CA LEU A 168 -9.25 -16.18 -8.96
C LEU A 168 -10.78 -16.23 -8.91
N HIS A 169 -11.44 -15.08 -8.71
CA HIS A 169 -12.89 -14.99 -8.80
C HIS A 169 -13.39 -15.35 -10.21
N TYR A 170 -12.78 -14.79 -11.25
CA TYR A 170 -13.11 -15.11 -12.63
C TYR A 170 -12.77 -16.57 -12.98
N ALA A 171 -11.64 -17.09 -12.49
CA ALA A 171 -11.29 -18.50 -12.64
C ALA A 171 -12.39 -19.42 -12.08
N LYS A 172 -12.90 -19.12 -10.89
CA LYS A 172 -14.01 -19.87 -10.27
C LYS A 172 -15.29 -19.77 -11.10
N GLN A 173 -15.64 -18.58 -11.58
CA GLN A 173 -16.83 -18.42 -12.43
C GLN A 173 -16.72 -19.23 -13.72
N PHE A 174 -15.54 -19.22 -14.35
CA PHE A 174 -15.30 -19.95 -15.58
C PHE A 174 -15.33 -21.47 -15.38
N SER A 175 -14.72 -22.01 -14.32
CA SER A 175 -14.84 -23.45 -14.03
C SER A 175 -16.28 -23.87 -13.69
N THR A 176 -17.05 -22.98 -13.05
CA THR A 176 -18.49 -23.18 -12.78
C THR A 176 -19.29 -23.24 -14.08
N LEU A 177 -18.99 -22.34 -15.03
CA LEU A 177 -19.60 -22.31 -16.36
C LEU A 177 -19.37 -23.61 -17.13
N LEU A 178 -18.16 -24.18 -17.02
CA LEU A 178 -17.81 -25.48 -17.61
C LEU A 178 -18.37 -26.68 -16.82
N LYS A 179 -19.12 -26.44 -15.73
CA LYS A 179 -19.74 -27.44 -14.86
C LYS A 179 -18.75 -28.40 -14.20
N ASP A 180 -17.51 -27.96 -13.97
CA ASP A 180 -16.49 -28.72 -13.25
C ASP A 180 -16.50 -28.38 -11.76
N GLY A 181 -17.32 -29.10 -10.98
CA GLY A 181 -17.50 -28.83 -9.56
C GLY A 181 -16.25 -29.08 -8.71
N GLU A 182 -15.43 -30.09 -9.07
CA GLU A 182 -14.24 -30.46 -8.31
C GLU A 182 -13.17 -29.37 -8.42
N ARG A 183 -12.83 -28.98 -9.66
CA ARG A 183 -11.84 -27.94 -9.92
C ARG A 183 -12.33 -26.56 -9.49
N THR A 184 -13.64 -26.29 -9.58
CA THR A 184 -14.25 -25.08 -9.00
C THR A 184 -14.03 -25.01 -7.49
N ALA A 185 -14.23 -26.11 -6.76
CA ALA A 185 -13.96 -26.15 -5.33
C ALA A 185 -12.48 -25.95 -5.01
N ALA A 186 -11.57 -26.50 -5.82
CA ALA A 186 -10.13 -26.29 -5.66
C ALA A 186 -9.75 -24.81 -5.83
N ILE A 187 -10.20 -24.15 -6.91
CA ILE A 187 -9.97 -22.71 -7.13
C ILE A 187 -10.56 -21.87 -5.99
N ASN A 188 -11.76 -22.23 -5.51
CA ASN A 188 -12.38 -21.51 -4.40
C ASN A 188 -11.55 -21.59 -3.10
N ARG A 189 -10.98 -22.76 -2.77
CA ARG A 189 -10.09 -22.90 -1.62
C ARG A 189 -8.82 -22.06 -1.76
N ILE A 190 -8.21 -22.03 -2.96
CA ILE A 190 -7.06 -21.17 -3.24
C ILE A 190 -7.45 -19.70 -3.02
N LYS A 191 -8.61 -19.29 -3.54
CA LYS A 191 -9.12 -17.92 -3.36
C LYS A 191 -9.32 -17.56 -1.89
N GLU A 192 -9.95 -18.42 -1.10
CA GLU A 192 -10.18 -18.20 0.34
C GLU A 192 -8.85 -18.01 1.09
N ILE A 193 -7.85 -18.88 0.83
CA ILE A 193 -6.50 -18.74 1.41
C ILE A 193 -5.87 -17.40 1.01
N VAL A 194 -6.01 -17.00 -0.26
CA VAL A 194 -5.46 -15.74 -0.75
C VAL A 194 -6.16 -14.55 -0.10
N ASP A 195 -7.49 -14.55 -0.03
CA ASP A 195 -8.28 -13.46 0.59
C ASP A 195 -7.92 -13.26 2.06
N ASP A 196 -7.81 -14.35 2.83
CA ASP A 196 -7.41 -14.31 4.24
C ASP A 196 -6.02 -13.66 4.40
N LYS A 197 -5.07 -14.01 3.52
CA LYS A 197 -3.73 -13.44 3.55
C LYS A 197 -3.71 -11.98 3.10
N ILE A 198 -4.53 -11.60 2.13
CA ILE A 198 -4.68 -10.20 1.72
C ILE A 198 -5.22 -9.37 2.89
N TYR A 199 -6.25 -9.85 3.58
CA TYR A 199 -6.83 -9.18 4.74
C TYR A 199 -5.77 -8.93 5.83
N LEU A 200 -5.00 -9.96 6.19
CA LEU A 200 -3.93 -9.83 7.19
C LEU A 200 -2.82 -8.87 6.74
N LEU A 201 -2.43 -8.90 5.46
CA LEU A 201 -1.43 -7.98 4.92
C LEU A 201 -1.91 -6.53 4.96
N GLU A 202 -3.17 -6.26 4.59
CA GLU A 202 -3.75 -4.92 4.64
C GLU A 202 -3.86 -4.39 6.08
N LEU A 203 -4.25 -5.24 7.03
CA LEU A 203 -4.29 -4.88 8.46
C LEU A 203 -2.89 -4.55 9.00
N ASN A 204 -1.89 -5.39 8.70
CA ASN A 204 -0.51 -5.17 9.12
C ASN A 204 0.04 -3.85 8.58
N LYS A 205 -0.24 -3.51 7.32
CA LYS A 205 0.18 -2.24 6.72
C LYS A 205 -0.44 -1.04 7.44
N LYS A 206 -1.73 -1.09 7.75
CA LYS A 206 -2.41 -0.04 8.51
C LYS A 206 -1.79 0.16 9.90
N VAL A 207 -1.47 -0.93 10.60
CA VAL A 207 -0.79 -0.87 11.91
C VAL A 207 0.60 -0.25 11.78
N LEU A 208 1.38 -0.64 10.76
CA LEU A 208 2.71 -0.09 10.52
C LEU A 208 2.68 1.41 10.22
N GLU A 209 1.79 1.86 9.33
CA GLU A 209 1.63 3.28 8.99
C GLU A 209 1.21 4.11 10.22
N SER A 210 0.24 3.62 11.00
CA SER A 210 -0.21 4.28 12.23
C SER A 210 0.92 4.39 13.27
N THR A 211 1.67 3.29 13.45
CA THR A 211 2.80 3.26 14.39
C THR A 211 3.90 4.22 13.97
N ALA A 212 4.27 4.23 12.69
CA ALA A 212 5.27 5.14 12.15
C ALA A 212 4.83 6.60 12.27
N SER A 213 3.57 6.90 11.94
CA SER A 213 2.97 8.23 12.07
C SER A 213 3.02 8.73 13.52
N GLY A 214 2.65 7.87 14.47
CA GLY A 214 2.68 8.20 15.90
C GLY A 214 4.09 8.52 16.39
N LYS A 215 5.09 7.72 16.02
CA LYS A 215 6.50 7.95 16.37
C LYS A 215 7.04 9.25 15.77
N LEU A 216 6.76 9.51 14.49
CA LEU A 216 7.21 10.73 13.83
C LEU A 216 6.55 11.98 14.43
N ARG A 217 5.28 11.91 14.82
CA ARG A 217 4.60 13.00 15.52
C ARG A 217 5.27 13.32 16.86
N ALA A 218 5.60 12.29 17.66
CA ALA A 218 6.30 12.48 18.92
C ALA A 218 7.68 13.13 18.73
N ILE A 219 8.43 12.76 17.68
CA ILE A 219 9.71 13.40 17.33
C ILE A 219 9.49 14.89 16.98
N ARG A 220 8.47 15.20 16.17
CA ARG A 220 8.16 16.59 15.79
C ARG A 220 7.81 17.44 17.02
N GLU A 221 7.06 16.89 17.97
CA GLU A 221 6.73 17.57 19.23
C GLU A 221 7.99 17.85 20.07
N GLN A 222 8.89 16.87 20.16
CA GLN A 222 10.18 17.05 20.85
C GLN A 222 11.04 18.11 20.17
N HIS A 223 11.13 18.10 18.85
CA HIS A 223 11.87 19.12 18.09
C HIS A 223 11.28 20.52 18.32
N ALA A 224 9.95 20.67 18.30
CA ALA A 224 9.30 21.94 18.57
C ALA A 224 9.57 22.44 20.00
N ALA A 225 9.62 21.54 20.99
CA ALA A 225 9.97 21.89 22.37
C ALA A 225 11.43 22.35 22.48
N LEU A 226 12.36 21.66 21.81
CA LEU A 226 13.77 22.04 21.77
C LEU A 226 13.97 23.41 21.14
N ILE A 227 13.30 23.71 20.02
CA ILE A 227 13.37 25.03 19.36
C ILE A 227 12.94 26.14 20.33
N ARG A 228 11.82 25.97 21.05
CA ARG A 228 11.38 26.95 22.05
C ARG A 228 12.40 27.13 23.18
N GLN A 229 13.05 26.04 23.59
CA GLN A 229 14.08 26.09 24.63
C GLN A 229 15.33 26.84 24.12
N GLU A 230 15.74 26.61 22.87
CA GLU A 230 16.85 27.35 22.24
C GLU A 230 16.54 28.85 22.18
N GLU A 231 15.34 29.23 21.76
CA GLU A 231 14.88 30.63 21.71
C GLU A 231 14.92 31.28 23.10
N GLN A 232 14.42 30.60 24.13
CA GLN A 232 14.43 31.11 25.51
C GLN A 232 15.86 31.33 26.04
N ILE A 233 16.78 30.39 25.78
CA ILE A 233 18.18 30.51 26.21
C ILE A 233 18.83 31.74 25.58
N VAL A 234 18.56 31.99 24.29
CA VAL A 234 19.09 33.16 23.58
C VAL A 234 18.49 34.45 24.16
N GLU A 235 17.18 34.49 24.41
CA GLU A 235 16.52 35.65 25.01
C GLU A 235 17.06 35.97 26.41
N ASP A 236 17.18 34.97 27.27
CA ASP A 236 17.72 35.12 28.62
C ASP A 236 19.16 35.64 28.60
N MET A 237 20.00 35.12 27.71
CA MET A 237 21.37 35.59 27.51
C MET A 237 21.39 37.07 27.12
N MET A 238 20.57 37.47 26.14
CA MET A 238 20.51 38.87 25.68
C MET A 238 20.03 39.81 26.80
N HIS A 239 19.02 39.39 27.56
CA HIS A 239 18.52 40.17 28.70
C HIS A 239 19.60 40.36 29.77
N LEU A 240 20.30 39.28 30.15
CA LEU A 240 21.37 39.33 31.14
C LEU A 240 22.57 40.18 30.68
N ASP A 241 22.93 40.14 29.39
CA ASP A 241 24.00 40.97 28.84
C ASP A 241 23.67 42.47 28.97
N ILE A 242 22.44 42.86 28.61
CA ILE A 242 21.95 44.24 28.75
C ILE A 242 21.99 44.69 30.23
N GLU A 243 21.48 43.87 31.15
CA GLU A 243 21.44 44.21 32.57
C GLU A 243 22.86 44.39 33.15
N ARG A 244 23.77 43.48 32.82
CA ARG A 244 25.18 43.54 33.24
C ARG A 244 25.88 44.75 32.65
N GLY A 245 25.64 45.06 31.38
CA GLY A 245 26.17 46.27 30.72
C GLY A 245 25.73 47.55 31.42
N GLN A 246 24.44 47.65 31.78
CA GLN A 246 23.92 48.79 32.54
C GLN A 246 24.57 48.92 33.93
N LEU A 247 24.75 47.81 34.65
CA LEU A 247 25.40 47.82 35.96
C LEU A 247 26.86 48.27 35.87
N ALA A 248 27.62 47.71 34.92
CA ALA A 248 29.01 48.10 34.69
C ALA A 248 29.13 49.59 34.36
N GLY A 249 28.22 50.11 33.51
CA GLY A 249 28.15 51.54 33.20
C GLY A 249 27.87 52.42 34.42
N ARG A 250 26.96 52.01 35.31
CA ARG A 250 26.69 52.72 36.58
C ARG A 250 27.92 52.73 37.49
N VAL A 251 28.57 51.58 37.67
CA VAL A 251 29.77 51.46 38.52
C VAL A 251 30.92 52.33 38.00
N LEU A 252 31.15 52.31 36.68
CA LEU A 252 32.18 53.13 36.04
C LEU A 252 31.91 54.62 36.24
N ARG A 253 30.68 55.07 35.98
CA ARG A 253 30.27 56.47 36.17
C ARG A 253 30.50 56.94 37.61
N ASN A 254 30.01 56.18 38.59
CA ASN A 254 30.18 56.50 40.00
C ASN A 254 31.67 56.60 40.39
N SER A 255 32.51 55.71 39.85
CA SER A 255 33.96 55.71 40.10
C SER A 255 34.64 56.95 39.53
N ILE A 256 34.30 57.33 38.29
CA ILE A 256 34.80 58.55 37.64
C ILE A 256 34.34 59.80 38.40
N GLU A 257 33.06 59.89 38.75
CA GLU A 257 32.52 61.03 39.50
C GLU A 257 33.18 61.19 40.87
N LYS A 258 33.48 60.08 41.56
CA LYS A 258 34.23 60.10 42.82
C LYS A 258 35.65 60.64 42.63
N LEU A 259 36.38 60.13 41.64
CA LEU A 259 37.74 60.59 41.32
C LEU A 259 37.78 62.08 40.97
N MET A 260 36.81 62.57 40.19
CA MET A 260 36.71 63.99 39.84
C MET A 260 36.42 64.88 41.05
N LYS A 261 35.59 64.42 42.00
CA LYS A 261 35.30 65.13 43.27
C LYS A 261 36.51 65.16 44.20
N ASP A 262 37.30 64.08 44.23
CA ASP A 262 38.51 64.00 45.04
C ASP A 262 39.62 64.89 44.46
N ALA A 263 39.74 64.97 43.12
CA ALA A 263 40.70 65.84 42.43
C ALA A 263 40.38 67.34 42.52
N SER A 264 39.15 67.72 42.86
CA SER A 264 38.74 69.12 43.04
C SER A 264 38.78 69.60 44.50
N ARG A 265 39.26 68.75 45.42
CA ARG A 265 39.50 69.06 46.84
C ARG A 265 40.99 69.10 47.21
N ALA A 266 41.87 68.76 46.28
CA ALA A 266 43.33 68.93 46.39
C ALA A 266 43.75 70.24 45.72
#